data_AF-A0A3B9BMR6-F1
#
_entry.id   AF-A0A3B9BMR6-F1
#
_cell.length_a   1.000
_cell.length_b   1.000
_cell.length_c   1.000
_cell.angle_alpha   90.00
_cell.angle_beta   90.00
_cell.angle_gamma   90.00
#
_symmetry.space_group_name_H-M   'P 1'
#
loop_
_entity.id
_entity.type
_entity.pdbx_description
1 polymer ?
#
loop_
_entity_poly.entity_id
_entity_poly.type
_entity_poly.pdbx_seq_one_letter_code
_entity_poly.pdbx_strand_id
1 'polypeptide(L)' 'MIDTVRTIAALRAWVAEQRQDGRRIGFVPTMGALHEGHLSLVAA' A
#
# COMPACT_ATOMS: atom_id res chain seq x y z
N MET A 1 -13.09 2.06 -0.80
CA MET A 1 -12.87 0.79 -1.53
C MET A 1 -11.37 0.53 -1.50
N ILE A 2 -10.93 -0.72 -1.32
CA ILE A 2 -9.50 -1.09 -1.32
C ILE A 2 -9.18 -1.73 -2.66
N ASP A 3 -8.15 -1.23 -3.34
CA ASP A 3 -7.69 -1.76 -4.62
C ASP A 3 -6.57 -2.80 -4.42
N THR A 4 -6.65 -3.92 -5.16
CA THR A 4 -5.58 -4.94 -5.18
C THR A 4 -4.83 -4.88 -6.50
N VAL A 5 -3.52 -4.60 -6.44
CA VAL A 5 -2.63 -4.59 -7.60
C VAL A 5 -1.72 -5.82 -7.61
N ARG A 6 -1.52 -6.43 -8.79
CA ARG A 6 -0.77 -7.70 -8.93
C ARG A 6 0.51 -7.58 -9.76
N THR A 7 0.75 -6.44 -10.40
CA THR A 7 1.94 -6.21 -11.23
C THR A 7 2.73 -5.01 -10.75
N ILE A 8 4.05 -5.07 -10.94
CA ILE A 8 4.97 -3.98 -10.60
C ILE A 8 4.63 -2.72 -11.39
N ALA A 9 4.30 -2.86 -12.68
CA ALA A 9 3.97 -1.73 -13.55
C ALA A 9 2.73 -0.96 -13.05
N ALA A 10 1.66 -1.68 -12.69
CA ALA A 10 0.44 -1.06 -12.16
C ALA A 10 0.68 -0.36 -10.82
N LEU A 11 1.42 -1.00 -9.89
CA LEU A 11 1.77 -0.39 -8.60
C LEU A 11 2.58 0.90 -8.80
N ARG A 12 3.57 0.88 -9.70
CA ARG A 12 4.40 2.07 -9.99
C ARG A 12 3.60 3.22 -10.58
N ALA A 13 2.67 2.94 -11.50
CA ALA A 13 1.80 3.95 -12.08
C ALA A 13 0.93 4.61 -11.00
N TRP A 14 0.28 3.82 -10.15
CA TRP A 14 -0.54 4.32 -9.06
C TRP A 14 0.28 5.15 -8.06
N VAL A 15 1.45 4.67 -7.63
CA VAL A 15 2.35 5.41 -6.73
C VAL A 15 2.79 6.75 -7.33
N ALA A 16 3.07 6.80 -8.64
CA ALA A 16 3.46 8.03 -9.31
C ALA A 16 2.34 9.08 -9.31
N GLU A 17 1.11 8.65 -9.60
CA GLU A 17 -0.09 9.51 -9.52
C GLU A 17 -0.29 10.05 -8.09
N GLN A 18 -0.25 9.18 -7.07
CA GLN A 18 -0.42 9.62 -5.68
C GLN A 18 0.65 10.64 -5.26
N ARG A 19 1.89 10.50 -5.75
CA ARG A 19 2.97 11.46 -5.51
C ARG A 19 2.76 12.78 -6.23
N GLN A 20 2.24 12.76 -7.46
CA GLN A 20 1.89 13.99 -8.20
C GLN A 20 0.78 14.77 -7.48
N ASP A 21 -0.17 14.07 -6.86
CA ASP A 21 -1.19 14.65 -5.99
C ASP A 21 -0.65 15.17 -4.63
N GLY A 22 0.65 15.02 -4.36
CA GLY A 22 1.28 15.44 -3.11
C GLY A 22 0.91 14.60 -1.89
N ARG A 23 0.36 13.39 -2.09
CA ARG A 23 -0.06 12.50 -0.99
C ARG A 23 1.15 11.84 -0.33
N ARG A 24 1.04 11.61 0.98
CA ARG A 24 1.99 10.79 1.74
C ARG A 24 1.63 9.31 1.62
N ILE A 25 2.63 8.45 1.45
CA ILE A 25 2.44 7.01 1.22
C ILE A 25 3.10 6.23 2.36
N GLY A 26 2.31 5.42 3.07
CA GLY A 26 2.81 4.43 4.05
C GLY A 26 3.04 3.07 3.38
N PHE A 27 3.96 2.27 3.92
CA PHE A 27 4.29 0.95 3.38
C PHE A 27 4.44 -0.07 4.50
N VAL A 28 3.59 -1.11 4.46
CA VAL A 28 3.64 -2.25 5.39
C VAL A 28 3.92 -3.52 4.59
N PRO A 29 5.19 -3.93 4.45
CA PRO A 29 5.53 -5.19 3.79
C PRO A 29 5.14 -6.38 4.68
N THR A 30 4.44 -7.35 4.11
CA THR A 30 4.06 -8.61 4.79
C THR A 30 4.23 -9.80 3.84
N MET A 31 4.17 -11.02 4.37
CA MET A 31 4.15 -12.26 3.57
C MET A 31 2.74 -12.88 3.48
N GLY A 32 1.68 -12.18 3.94
CA GLY A 32 0.33 -12.72 4.06
C GLY A 32 0.02 -13.25 5.47
N ALA A 33 -1.02 -14.09 5.59
CA ALA A 33 -1.51 -14.64 6.88
C ALA A 33 -1.69 -13.55 7.97
N LEU A 34 -2.52 -12.56 7.66
CA LEU A 34 -2.67 -11.35 8.46
C LEU A 34 -3.28 -11.64 9.84
N HIS A 35 -2.85 -10.86 10.83
CA HIS A 35 -3.29 -10.92 12.23
C HIS A 35 -3.18 -9.53 12.86
N GLU A 36 -3.58 -9.36 14.12
CA GLU A 36 -3.69 -8.04 14.78
C GLU A 36 -2.41 -7.20 14.74
N GLY A 37 -1.25 -7.84 14.92
CA GLY A 37 0.04 -7.16 14.77
C GLY A 37 0.31 -6.54 13.38
N HIS A 38 -0.24 -7.09 12.30
CA HIS A 38 -0.15 -6.46 10.98
C HIS A 38 -1.08 -5.23 10.89
N LEU A 39 -2.26 -5.31 11.51
CA LEU A 39 -3.24 -4.23 11.51
C LEU A 39 -2.78 -3.05 12.36
N SER A 40 -2.03 -3.28 13.45
CA SER A 40 -1.47 -2.20 14.25
C SER A 40 -0.45 -1.35 13.47
N LEU A 41 0.32 -1.96 12.55
CA LEU A 41 1.23 -1.24 11.67
C LEU A 41 0.49 -0.40 10.61
N VAL A 42 -0.68 -0.85 10.15
CA VAL A 42 -1.52 -0.10 9.20
C VAL A 42 -2.19 1.11 9.86
N ALA A 43 -2.48 1.01 11.16
CA ALA A 43 -3.11 2.09 11.92
C ALA A 43 -2.14 3.15 12.46
N ALA A 44 -0.82 2.91 12.37
CA ALA A 44 0.24 3.81 12.83
C ALA A 44 0.52 4.95 11.83
#